data_AF-A0A1Z1MAK9-F1
#
_entry.id   AF-A0A1Z1MAK9-F1
#
_cell.length_a   1.000
_cell.length_b   1.000
_cell.length_c   1.000
_cell.angle_alpha   90.00
_cell.angle_beta   90.00
_cell.angle_gamma   90.00
#
_symmetry.space_group_name_H-M   'P 1'
#
loop_
_entity.id
_entity.type
_entity.pdbx_description
1 polymer ?
#
loop_
_entity_poly.entity_id
_entity_poly.type
_entity_poly.pdbx_seq_one_letter_code
_entity_poly.pdbx_strand_id
1 'polypeptide(L)'
;MISNINKIQIICIFQRNKIHLSKQISTKIITLNEGSHTKLIGYKYNCITKLKILQKSQKKMRYVWLDNSLYTSITFARSIWYIINYRELNINITNNYPIGLSFAKNKIDIHRNIYEMYYCYSQELEQIFKFHKGIWGRKYIIYNFNNYSTVIQEFFSPNIKL
;
A
#
# COMPACT_ATOMS: atom_id res chain seq x y z
N MET A 1 16.27 13.47 -4.63
CA MET A 1 16.18 13.79 -3.20
C MET A 1 15.27 12.76 -2.51
N ILE A 2 15.77 11.56 -2.22
CA ILE A 2 14.97 10.40 -1.69
C ILE A 2 15.80 9.68 -0.61
N SER A 3 16.53 10.42 0.22
CA SER A 3 17.39 9.80 1.23
C SER A 3 16.68 9.50 2.56
N ASN A 4 15.53 10.11 2.85
CA ASN A 4 15.03 10.15 4.24
C ASN A 4 13.60 9.65 4.51
N ILE A 5 12.92 8.97 3.56
CA ILE A 5 11.61 8.31 3.80
C ILE A 5 11.68 7.23 4.93
N ASN A 6 12.89 6.98 5.44
CA ASN A 6 13.14 6.18 6.62
C ASN A 6 12.70 6.83 7.96
N LYS A 7 12.38 8.14 8.01
CA LYS A 7 11.89 8.80 9.23
C LYS A 7 10.35 8.78 9.30
N ILE A 8 9.81 7.61 9.58
CA ILE A 8 8.39 7.45 9.95
C ILE A 8 8.33 7.13 11.43
N GLN A 9 7.73 8.02 12.21
CA GLN A 9 7.50 7.82 13.63
C GLN A 9 6.14 7.16 13.83
N ILE A 10 6.14 5.91 14.28
CA ILE A 10 4.92 5.18 14.57
C ILE A 10 4.40 5.62 15.94
N ILE A 11 3.19 6.17 15.98
CA ILE A 11 2.54 6.62 17.22
C ILE A 11 1.82 5.43 17.87
N CYS A 12 1.08 4.65 17.07
CA CYS A 12 0.32 3.51 17.56
C CYS A 12 0.28 2.38 16.53
N ILE A 13 0.34 1.13 16.99
CA ILE A 13 0.18 -0.09 16.18
C ILE A 13 -1.02 -0.86 16.68
N PHE A 14 -1.93 -1.18 15.77
CA PHE A 14 -3.06 -2.05 15.98
C PHE A 14 -2.79 -3.39 15.30
N GLN A 15 -2.60 -4.44 16.11
CA GLN A 15 -2.42 -5.80 15.62
C GLN A 15 -3.78 -6.48 15.46
N ARG A 16 -4.06 -7.03 14.28
CA ARG A 16 -5.36 -7.64 13.95
C ARG A 16 -5.84 -8.66 15.00
N ASN A 17 -4.94 -9.46 15.56
CA ASN A 17 -5.29 -10.51 16.54
C ASN A 17 -5.67 -9.97 17.93
N LYS A 18 -5.51 -8.66 18.19
CA LYS A 18 -5.78 -8.02 19.48
C LYS A 18 -6.88 -6.97 19.41
N ILE A 19 -7.52 -6.77 18.24
CA ILE A 19 -8.58 -5.78 18.08
C ILE A 19 -9.89 -6.43 18.49
N HIS A 20 -10.31 -6.24 19.75
CA HIS A 20 -11.73 -6.27 20.08
C HIS A 20 -12.35 -5.04 19.41
N LEU A 21 -12.90 -5.20 18.19
CA LEU A 21 -13.41 -4.09 17.39
C LEU A 21 -14.53 -3.39 18.16
N SER A 22 -14.21 -2.26 18.80
CA SER A 22 -15.24 -1.36 19.29
C SER A 22 -15.95 -0.75 18.09
N LYS A 23 -17.29 -0.65 18.16
CA LYS A 23 -18.16 -0.04 17.15
C LYS A 23 -17.78 1.42 16.77
N GLN A 24 -16.84 2.03 17.49
CA GLN A 24 -16.35 3.40 17.28
C GLN A 24 -15.12 3.51 16.37
N ILE A 25 -14.45 2.41 16.03
CA ILE A 25 -13.36 2.44 15.06
C ILE A 25 -14.00 2.71 13.70
N SER A 26 -13.83 3.96 13.21
CA SER A 26 -14.51 4.52 12.04
C SER A 26 -14.56 3.54 10.86
N THR A 27 -15.69 3.51 10.16
CA THR A 27 -15.90 2.80 8.88
C THR A 27 -14.74 2.97 7.89
N LYS A 28 -14.04 4.12 7.96
CA LYS A 28 -12.79 4.46 7.27
C LYS A 28 -11.68 3.41 7.40
N ILE A 29 -11.60 2.71 8.54
CA ILE A 29 -10.61 1.67 8.85
C ILE A 29 -11.03 0.31 8.27
N ILE A 30 -12.34 0.02 8.21
CA ILE A 30 -12.88 -1.21 7.62
C ILE A 30 -12.68 -1.19 6.09
N THR A 31 -12.92 -0.04 5.45
CA THR A 31 -12.61 0.16 4.01
C THR A 31 -11.11 0.09 3.70
N LEU A 32 -10.25 0.36 4.68
CA LEU A 32 -8.80 0.16 4.55
C LEU A 32 -8.38 -1.31 4.65
N ASN A 33 -9.28 -2.26 4.88
CA ASN A 33 -8.90 -3.65 5.05
C ASN A 33 -9.12 -4.54 3.81
N GLU A 34 -10.11 -4.25 2.97
CA GLU A 34 -10.57 -5.25 2.01
C GLU A 34 -10.35 -4.83 0.56
N GLY A 35 -9.75 -5.72 -0.26
CA GLY A 35 -9.65 -5.55 -1.72
C GLY A 35 -8.42 -4.80 -2.27
N SER A 36 -8.40 -4.57 -3.60
CA SER A 36 -7.32 -3.86 -4.30
C SER A 36 -7.40 -2.36 -4.00
N HIS A 37 -6.36 -1.81 -3.36
CA HIS A 37 -6.30 -0.37 -3.03
C HIS A 37 -6.43 0.52 -4.26
N THR A 38 -5.75 0.15 -5.34
CA THR A 38 -5.80 0.88 -6.61
C THR A 38 -7.22 0.89 -7.19
N LYS A 39 -7.94 -0.23 -7.11
CA LYS A 39 -9.32 -0.31 -7.62
C LYS A 39 -10.25 0.58 -6.79
N LEU A 40 -10.06 0.59 -5.47
CA LEU A 40 -10.84 1.42 -4.55
C LEU A 40 -10.59 2.92 -4.80
N ILE A 41 -9.33 3.35 -4.95
CA ILE A 41 -9.00 4.74 -5.31
C ILE A 41 -9.65 5.11 -6.65
N GLY A 42 -9.51 4.25 -7.66
CA GLY A 42 -10.06 4.51 -8.99
C GLY A 42 -11.57 4.70 -8.99
N TYR A 43 -12.31 3.84 -8.28
CA TYR A 43 -13.76 3.97 -8.10
C TYR A 43 -14.13 5.28 -7.42
N LYS A 44 -13.47 5.60 -6.29
CA LYS A 44 -13.84 6.74 -5.46
C LYS A 44 -13.54 8.10 -6.09
N TYR A 45 -12.40 8.22 -6.74
CA TYR A 45 -11.97 9.48 -7.36
C TYR A 45 -12.33 9.54 -8.85
N ASN A 46 -13.07 8.55 -9.37
CA ASN A 46 -13.39 8.37 -10.78
C ASN A 46 -12.19 8.62 -11.69
N CYS A 47 -11.03 8.06 -11.33
CA CYS A 47 -9.75 8.40 -11.96
C CYS A 47 -8.89 7.17 -12.25
N ILE A 48 -8.12 7.24 -13.33
CA ILE A 48 -7.04 6.28 -13.59
C ILE A 48 -5.89 6.63 -12.65
N THR A 49 -5.59 5.73 -11.71
CA THR A 49 -4.51 5.95 -10.74
C THR A 49 -3.16 5.88 -11.44
N LYS A 50 -2.39 6.96 -11.37
CA LYS A 50 -1.04 7.01 -11.95
C LYS A 50 -0.03 6.51 -10.92
N LEU A 51 0.95 5.74 -11.38
CA LEU A 51 2.03 5.21 -10.56
C LEU A 51 3.32 5.97 -10.84
N LYS A 52 3.93 6.53 -9.80
CA LYS A 52 5.29 7.07 -9.86
C LYS A 52 6.23 6.19 -9.05
N ILE A 53 7.17 5.53 -9.71
CA ILE A 53 8.05 4.52 -9.10
C ILE A 53 9.39 5.11 -8.69
N LEU A 54 9.90 4.63 -7.56
CA LEU A 54 11.28 4.79 -7.14
C LEU A 54 11.82 3.39 -6.77
N GLN A 55 13.00 2.99 -7.28
CA GLN A 55 13.54 1.62 -7.08
C GLN A 55 14.95 1.66 -6.48
N LYS A 56 15.28 0.66 -5.64
CA LYS A 56 16.64 0.43 -5.09
C LYS A 56 16.94 -1.08 -4.92
N SER A 57 18.02 -1.54 -5.56
CA SER A 57 18.91 -2.72 -5.30
C SER A 57 18.39 -4.19 -5.34
N GLN A 58 19.29 -5.13 -4.96
CA GLN A 58 19.34 -6.61 -5.14
C GLN A 58 18.14 -7.43 -4.64
N LYS A 59 17.36 -6.92 -3.68
CA LYS A 59 16.02 -7.44 -3.35
C LYS A 59 15.03 -6.60 -4.15
N LYS A 60 14.05 -7.21 -4.84
CA LYS A 60 13.04 -6.45 -5.61
C LYS A 60 12.18 -5.59 -4.66
N MET A 61 12.66 -4.39 -4.36
CA MET A 61 11.97 -3.37 -3.59
C MET A 61 11.38 -2.34 -4.55
N ARG A 62 10.09 -2.06 -4.39
CA ARG A 62 9.36 -1.10 -5.21
C ARG A 62 8.70 -0.07 -4.30
N TYR A 63 9.02 1.20 -4.52
CA TYR A 63 8.35 2.34 -3.90
C TYR A 63 7.47 3.00 -4.95
N VAL A 64 6.23 3.33 -4.59
CA VAL A 64 5.28 3.89 -5.53
C VAL A 64 4.42 4.95 -4.87
N TRP A 65 4.21 6.05 -5.58
CA TRP A 65 3.13 6.98 -5.31
C TRP A 65 1.92 6.66 -6.18
N LEU A 66 0.75 6.62 -5.54
CA LEU A 66 -0.55 6.57 -6.20
C LEU A 66 -1.11 7.99 -6.23
N ASP A 67 -1.16 8.54 -7.44
CA ASP A 67 -1.69 9.88 -7.69
C ASP A 67 -3.10 9.78 -8.31
N ASN A 68 -3.96 10.75 -8.02
CA ASN A 68 -5.20 10.92 -8.80
C ASN A 68 -4.94 11.61 -10.14
N SER A 69 -6.01 11.80 -10.91
CA SER A 69 -6.03 12.52 -12.19
C SER A 69 -5.43 13.94 -12.10
N LEU A 70 -5.52 14.59 -10.95
CA LEU A 70 -4.99 15.94 -10.69
C LEU A 70 -3.51 15.95 -10.24
N TYR A 71 -2.81 14.82 -10.33
CA TYR A 71 -1.41 14.67 -9.89
C TYR A 71 -1.19 14.96 -8.40
N THR A 72 -2.25 14.83 -7.59
CA THR A 72 -2.11 14.90 -6.14
C THR A 72 -1.85 13.50 -5.60
N SER A 73 -0.78 13.36 -4.81
CA SER A 73 -0.40 12.10 -4.22
C SER A 73 -1.32 11.72 -3.07
N ILE A 74 -1.96 10.55 -3.19
CA ILE A 74 -2.98 10.08 -2.26
C ILE A 74 -2.44 8.97 -1.37
N THR A 75 -1.55 8.14 -1.90
CA THR A 75 -1.00 7.01 -1.15
C THR A 75 0.45 6.79 -1.53
N PHE A 76 1.28 6.60 -0.51
CA PHE A 76 2.62 6.06 -0.67
C PHE A 76 2.60 4.57 -0.34
N ALA A 77 3.19 3.75 -1.21
CA ALA A 77 3.30 2.32 -1.00
C ALA A 77 4.74 1.85 -1.20
N ARG A 78 5.21 0.98 -0.31
CA ARG A 78 6.44 0.21 -0.50
C ARG A 78 6.13 -1.27 -0.51
N SER A 79 6.79 -2.02 -1.37
CA SER A 79 6.68 -3.47 -1.43
C SER A 79 8.05 -4.12 -1.52
N ILE A 80 8.21 -5.23 -0.80
CA ILE A 80 9.43 -6.04 -0.77
C ILE A 80 9.03 -7.44 -1.21
N TRP A 81 9.59 -7.89 -2.33
CA TRP A 81 9.24 -9.17 -2.95
C TRP A 81 10.24 -10.26 -2.61
N TYR A 82 9.69 -11.41 -2.24
CA TYR A 82 10.39 -12.68 -2.05
C TYR A 82 9.84 -13.65 -3.10
N ILE A 83 10.68 -13.91 -4.11
CA ILE A 83 10.34 -14.78 -5.23
C ILE A 83 11.03 -16.12 -4.98
N ILE A 84 10.24 -17.19 -4.92
CA ILE A 84 10.74 -18.55 -4.70
C ILE A 84 11.04 -19.20 -6.05
N ASN A 85 10.11 -19.09 -7.01
CA ASN A 85 10.27 -19.65 -8.35
C ASN A 85 10.08 -18.57 -9.43
N TYR A 86 11.17 -18.19 -10.10
CA TYR A 86 11.13 -17.20 -11.18
C TYR A 86 10.44 -17.71 -12.45
N ARG A 87 10.40 -19.03 -12.69
CA ARG A 87 9.86 -19.62 -13.93
C ARG A 87 8.33 -19.60 -13.98
N GLU A 88 7.67 -19.69 -12.82
CA GLU A 88 6.19 -19.64 -12.73
C GLU A 88 5.65 -18.22 -12.59
N LEU A 89 6.51 -17.24 -12.32
CA LEU A 89 6.16 -15.83 -12.32
C LEU A 89 6.10 -15.27 -13.76
N ASN A 90 5.13 -15.75 -14.54
CA ASN A 90 4.66 -15.07 -15.76
C ASN A 90 3.91 -13.76 -15.43
N ILE A 91 3.95 -13.33 -14.18
CA ILE A 91 3.51 -12.00 -13.80
C ILE A 91 4.57 -11.03 -14.33
N ASN A 92 4.26 -10.44 -15.47
CA ASN A 92 4.72 -9.11 -15.82
C ASN A 92 4.23 -8.15 -14.71
N ILE A 93 4.86 -8.21 -13.53
CA ILE A 93 4.90 -7.13 -12.54
C ILE A 93 5.80 -6.08 -13.20
N THR A 94 5.34 -5.56 -14.33
CA THR A 94 5.97 -4.46 -15.00
C THR A 94 6.05 -3.36 -13.97
N ASN A 95 7.22 -2.72 -13.89
CA ASN A 95 7.48 -1.72 -12.87
C ASN A 95 6.36 -0.66 -12.81
N ASN A 96 5.72 -0.41 -13.95
CA ASN A 96 4.68 0.60 -14.18
C ASN A 96 3.22 0.16 -13.99
N TYR A 97 2.92 -1.05 -13.50
CA TYR A 97 1.53 -1.48 -13.31
C TYR A 97 1.14 -1.70 -11.83
N PRO A 98 -0.12 -1.39 -11.42
CA PRO A 98 -0.55 -1.59 -10.05
C PRO A 98 -0.66 -3.07 -9.69
N ILE A 99 -0.05 -3.46 -8.56
CA ILE A 99 0.07 -4.87 -8.14
C ILE A 99 -1.30 -5.54 -8.03
N GLY A 100 -2.26 -4.87 -7.40
CA GLY A 100 -3.61 -5.41 -7.26
C GLY A 100 -4.32 -5.62 -8.60
N LEU A 101 -4.05 -4.77 -9.60
CA LEU A 101 -4.59 -4.94 -10.95
C LEU A 101 -3.83 -6.02 -11.73
N SER A 102 -2.50 -6.17 -11.54
CA SER A 102 -1.72 -7.26 -12.13
C SER A 102 -2.31 -8.61 -11.73
N PHE A 103 -2.60 -8.81 -10.44
CA PHE A 103 -3.17 -10.05 -9.93
C PHE A 103 -4.56 -10.31 -10.51
N ALA A 104 -5.42 -9.28 -10.56
CA ALA A 104 -6.76 -9.40 -11.13
C ALA A 104 -6.72 -9.73 -12.64
N LYS A 105 -5.88 -9.04 -13.41
CA LYS A 105 -5.75 -9.24 -14.85
C LYS A 105 -5.27 -10.65 -15.19
N ASN A 106 -4.34 -11.17 -14.40
CA ASN A 106 -3.75 -12.50 -14.61
C ASN A 106 -4.51 -13.62 -13.89
N LYS A 107 -5.67 -13.30 -13.26
CA LYS A 107 -6.51 -14.26 -12.51
C LYS A 107 -5.71 -15.07 -11.47
N ILE A 108 -4.86 -14.37 -10.74
CA ILE A 108 -3.94 -15.01 -9.79
C ILE A 108 -4.60 -15.08 -8.43
N ASP A 109 -4.75 -16.29 -7.92
CA ASP A 109 -5.19 -16.52 -6.55
C ASP A 109 -4.11 -16.05 -5.59
N ILE A 110 -4.53 -15.15 -4.70
CA ILE A 110 -3.66 -14.52 -3.72
C ILE A 110 -4.32 -14.55 -2.35
N HIS A 111 -3.54 -14.95 -1.36
CA HIS A 111 -3.92 -14.84 0.03
C HIS A 111 -3.32 -13.56 0.59
N ARG A 112 -4.16 -12.76 1.23
CA ARG A 112 -3.73 -11.54 1.92
C ARG A 112 -3.90 -11.70 3.41
N ASN A 113 -2.82 -11.48 4.14
CA ASN A 113 -2.87 -11.39 5.60
C ASN A 113 -2.42 -10.01 6.06
N ILE A 114 -3.33 -9.24 6.66
CA ILE A 114 -3.06 -7.93 7.23
C ILE A 114 -2.63 -8.12 8.67
N TYR A 115 -1.39 -7.75 8.98
CA TYR A 115 -0.81 -7.93 10.31
C TYR A 115 -1.04 -6.70 11.18
N GLU A 116 -0.81 -5.52 10.59
CA GLU A 116 -0.68 -4.28 11.33
C GLU A 116 -1.41 -3.16 10.60
N MET A 117 -2.18 -2.40 11.36
CA MET A 117 -2.47 -1.01 11.04
C MET A 117 -1.68 -0.13 11.98
N TYR A 118 -1.31 1.04 11.51
CA TYR A 118 -0.60 2.00 12.35
C TYR A 118 -1.08 3.41 12.09
N TYR A 119 -1.11 4.19 13.16
CA TYR A 119 -1.21 5.64 13.11
C TYR A 119 0.21 6.17 13.32
N CYS A 120 0.69 6.97 12.38
CA CYS A 120 2.06 7.45 12.39
C CYS A 120 2.16 8.92 11.96
N TYR A 121 3.32 9.50 12.22
CA TYR A 121 3.68 10.86 11.83
C TYR A 121 4.98 10.83 11.01
N SER A 122 5.05 11.64 9.97
CA SER A 122 6.27 11.81 9.18
C SER A 122 6.24 13.16 8.48
N GLN A 123 7.19 14.02 8.86
CA GLN A 123 7.31 15.38 8.32
C GLN A 123 7.45 15.40 6.79
N GLU A 124 8.08 14.39 6.21
CA GLU A 124 8.22 14.27 4.75
C GLU A 124 6.90 13.93 4.07
N LEU A 125 6.13 12.99 4.66
CA LEU A 125 4.82 12.66 4.15
C LEU A 125 3.85 13.84 4.34
N GLU A 126 4.01 14.65 5.39
CA GLU A 126 3.25 15.89 5.55
C GLU A 126 3.53 16.90 4.43
N GLN A 127 4.80 17.09 4.06
CA GLN A 127 5.19 17.99 2.97
C GLN A 127 4.63 17.51 1.62
N ILE A 128 4.67 16.20 1.37
CA ILE A 128 4.18 15.62 0.11
C ILE A 128 2.65 15.63 0.05
N PHE A 129 1.98 15.24 1.14
CA PHE A 129 0.52 15.28 1.21
C PHE A 129 -0.03 16.70 1.36
N LYS A 130 0.80 17.66 1.77
CA LYS A 130 0.41 19.04 2.14
C LYS A 130 -0.61 19.06 3.29
N PHE A 131 -0.45 18.17 4.26
CA PHE A 131 -1.29 18.07 5.46
C PHE A 131 -0.48 17.89 6.73
N HIS A 132 -0.76 18.73 7.74
CA HIS A 132 -0.18 18.68 9.07
C HIS A 132 -1.01 17.82 10.02
N LYS A 133 -1.19 16.54 9.69
CA LYS A 133 -1.96 15.59 10.48
C LYS A 133 -1.30 14.22 10.44
N GLY A 134 -1.43 13.47 11.53
CA GLY A 134 -1.03 12.07 11.54
C GLY A 134 -1.74 11.27 10.44
N ILE A 135 -1.01 10.31 9.91
CA ILE A 135 -1.39 9.50 8.76
C ILE A 135 -1.66 8.07 9.18
N TRP A 136 -2.61 7.45 8.51
CA TRP A 136 -2.88 6.03 8.66
C TRP A 136 -2.02 5.24 7.69
N GLY A 137 -1.64 4.05 8.09
CA GLY A 137 -1.12 3.07 7.16
C GLY A 137 -1.36 1.64 7.61
N ARG A 138 -1.03 0.72 6.71
CA ARG A 138 -1.18 -0.72 6.94
C ARG A 138 0.00 -1.49 6.37
N LYS A 139 0.28 -2.63 7.00
CA LYS A 139 1.29 -3.59 6.56
C LYS A 139 0.67 -4.97 6.48
N TYR A 140 0.89 -5.63 5.34
CA TYR A 140 0.31 -6.92 5.04
C TYR A 140 1.24 -7.73 4.15
N ILE A 141 1.05 -9.05 4.17
CA ILE A 141 1.72 -9.95 3.23
C ILE A 141 0.67 -10.42 2.23
N ILE A 142 1.05 -10.38 0.96
CA ILE A 142 0.38 -11.15 -0.08
C ILE A 142 1.27 -12.35 -0.37
N TYR A 143 0.70 -13.53 -0.39
CA TYR A 143 1.40 -14.72 -0.85
C TYR A 143 0.50 -15.52 -1.78
N ASN A 144 1.14 -16.17 -2.74
CA ASN A 144 0.54 -17.24 -3.52
C ASN A 144 1.29 -18.51 -3.11
N PHE A 145 0.55 -19.54 -2.68
CA PHE A 145 1.03 -20.71 -1.95
C PHE A 145 2.33 -21.31 -2.50
N ASN A 146 2.59 -21.25 -3.81
CA ASN A 146 3.73 -21.94 -4.41
C ASN A 146 4.81 -21.04 -5.02
N ASN A 147 4.59 -19.72 -5.19
CA ASN A 147 5.41 -18.95 -6.15
C ASN A 147 6.09 -17.70 -5.60
N TYR A 148 5.42 -16.95 -4.73
CA TYR A 148 5.97 -15.71 -4.20
C TYR A 148 5.25 -15.26 -2.95
N SER A 149 5.95 -14.44 -2.17
CA SER A 149 5.36 -13.60 -1.14
C SER A 149 5.87 -12.17 -1.29
N THR A 150 5.04 -11.20 -0.93
CA THR A 150 5.42 -9.79 -0.93
C THR A 150 4.86 -9.13 0.31
N VAL A 151 5.75 -8.44 1.04
CA VAL A 151 5.35 -7.57 2.14
C VAL A 151 5.03 -6.21 1.53
N ILE A 152 3.80 -5.75 1.71
CA ILE A 152 3.36 -4.44 1.26
C ILE A 152 3.06 -3.58 2.47
N GLN A 153 3.53 -2.34 2.39
CA GLN A 153 3.26 -1.32 3.37
C GLN A 153 2.75 -0.06 2.68
N GLU A 154 1.61 0.44 3.14
CA GLU A 154 0.91 1.59 2.53
C GLU A 154 0.68 2.68 3.58
N PHE A 155 0.74 3.93 3.14
CA PHE A 155 0.50 5.13 3.93
C PHE A 155 -0.45 6.03 3.17
N PHE A 156 -1.52 6.45 3.84
CA PHE A 156 -2.64 7.13 3.21
C PHE A 156 -2.66 8.60 3.59
N SER A 157 -2.89 9.45 2.59
CA SER A 157 -3.14 10.87 2.81
C SER A 157 -4.35 11.04 3.75
N PRO A 158 -4.31 11.97 4.73
CA PRO A 158 -5.43 12.21 5.64
C PRO A 158 -6.73 12.58 4.90
N ASN A 159 -6.60 13.15 3.72
CA ASN A 159 -7.68 13.56 2.83
C ASN A 159 -8.42 12.41 2.15
N ILE A 160 -7.92 11.18 2.25
CA ILE A 160 -8.66 10.02 1.76
C ILE A 160 -9.90 9.84 2.65
N LYS A 161 -11.05 10.42 2.28
CA LYS A 161 -12.35 10.18 2.93
C LYS A 161 -12.92 8.81 2.54
N LEU A 162 -12.28 7.72 2.96
CA LEU A 162 -12.74 6.36 2.64
C LEU A 162 -14.13 6.11 3.21
#